data_AF-A0AAU1B4Z4-F1
#
_entry.id   AF-A0AAU1B4Z4-F1
#
_cell.length_a   1.000
_cell.length_b   1.000
_cell.length_c   1.000
_cell.angle_alpha   90.00
_cell.angle_beta   90.00
_cell.angle_gamma   90.00
#
_symmetry.space_group_name_H-M   'P 1'
#
loop_
_entity.id
_entity.type
_entity.pdbx_description
1 polymer ?
#
loop_
_entity_poly.entity_id
_entity_poly.type
_entity_poly.pdbx_seq_one_letter_code
_entity_poly.pdbx_strand_id
1 'polypeptide(L)'
;MRSNRHVIGTIALVAALGGLAACGPQEDAAGGSPSAPSAATKPSASAPAGGSKADPSGSGGGEKDCGKPPTPPAGVKIVQVGLHRDASVFEAMDAKPVCTSNDWIYHGEGEPKGYKLPADVKGELATGPGKFQPVNRDELSKHIDGCLREDYNVVKQPYSCYGNVYEITLNSKGEVQTMRERWSV
;
A
#
# COMPACT_ATOMS: atom_id res chain seq x y z
N MET A 1 48.41 -3.11 15.72
CA MET A 1 47.27 -2.71 16.58
C MET A 1 47.32 -1.21 16.76
N ARG A 2 46.38 -0.45 16.19
CA ARG A 2 46.23 0.99 16.47
C ARG A 2 44.76 1.24 16.80
N SER A 3 44.51 1.28 18.11
CA SER A 3 43.29 1.75 18.74
C SER A 3 43.31 3.27 18.71
N ASN A 4 42.20 3.92 18.33
CA ASN A 4 41.95 5.32 18.66
C ASN A 4 40.44 5.59 18.76
N ARG A 5 39.96 5.42 19.99
CA ARG A 5 39.16 6.35 20.82
C ARG A 5 37.96 7.07 20.18
N HIS A 6 36.81 6.73 20.76
CA HIS A 6 35.48 7.32 20.64
C HIS A 6 35.43 8.83 20.93
N VAL A 7 34.58 9.53 20.18
CA VAL A 7 34.06 10.86 20.55
C VAL A 7 32.55 10.71 20.73
N ILE A 8 32.10 10.86 21.98
CA ILE A 8 30.69 10.94 22.37
C ILE A 8 30.29 12.41 22.22
N GLY A 9 29.33 12.69 21.35
CA GLY A 9 28.72 14.02 21.20
C GLY A 9 27.28 14.00 21.69
N THR A 10 26.99 14.75 22.75
CA THR A 10 25.67 14.90 23.39
C THR A 10 25.21 16.35 23.23
N ILE A 11 24.14 16.63 22.46
CA ILE A 11 23.45 17.93 22.44
C ILE A 11 22.00 17.65 22.02
N ALA A 12 21.04 17.58 22.95
CA ALA A 12 20.23 18.64 23.60
C ALA A 12 18.82 18.74 22.97
N LEU A 13 17.83 18.32 23.75
CA LEU A 13 16.40 18.38 23.47
C LEU A 13 15.92 19.84 23.63
N VAL A 14 15.22 20.38 22.63
CA VAL A 14 14.42 21.60 22.78
C VAL A 14 12.95 21.23 22.53
N ALA A 15 12.20 21.12 23.61
CA ALA A 15 10.74 21.04 23.58
C ALA A 15 10.18 22.46 23.50
N ALA A 16 9.40 22.75 22.45
CA ALA A 16 8.54 23.92 22.41
C ALA A 16 7.08 23.43 22.31
N LEU A 17 6.38 23.55 23.43
CA LEU A 17 4.93 23.40 23.55
C LEU A 17 4.27 24.77 23.40
N GLY A 18 3.24 24.86 22.56
CA GLY A 18 2.34 26.00 22.44
C GLY A 18 1.65 25.98 21.08
N GLY A 19 0.34 26.14 20.93
CA GLY A 19 -0.73 26.44 21.87
C GLY A 19 -2.06 26.18 21.16
N LEU A 20 -3.10 25.95 21.95
CA LEU A 20 -4.46 25.63 21.55
C LEU A 20 -5.11 26.79 20.76
N ALA A 21 -5.63 26.49 19.57
CA ALA A 21 -6.71 27.27 18.97
C ALA A 21 -7.95 26.37 18.89
N ALA A 22 -8.85 26.59 19.86
CA ALA A 22 -10.21 26.12 19.82
C ALA A 22 -11.02 27.02 18.88
N CYS A 23 -11.71 26.44 17.90
CA CYS A 23 -12.88 27.05 17.27
C CYS A 23 -13.91 25.95 17.08
N GLY A 24 -15.05 26.15 17.76
CA GLY A 24 -16.14 25.20 17.94
C GLY A 24 -17.04 24.99 16.71
N PRO A 25 -18.16 24.29 16.92
CA PRO A 25 -19.02 23.76 15.86
C PRO A 25 -20.00 24.81 15.36
N GLN A 26 -20.32 24.76 14.07
CA GLN A 26 -21.50 25.42 13.51
C GLN A 26 -22.44 24.32 13.01
N GLU A 27 -23.54 24.16 13.74
CA GLU A 27 -24.72 23.36 13.38
C GLU A 27 -25.62 24.19 12.43
N ASP A 28 -26.73 23.57 12.02
CA ASP A 28 -27.88 24.10 11.27
C ASP A 28 -27.85 23.94 9.74
N ALA A 29 -28.62 22.97 9.24
CA ALA A 29 -30.00 23.27 8.86
C ALA A 29 -30.71 22.02 8.32
N ALA A 30 -31.80 21.66 8.98
CA ALA A 30 -32.80 20.73 8.51
C ALA A 30 -33.48 21.25 7.23
N GLY A 31 -33.65 20.36 6.25
CA GLY A 31 -34.52 20.56 5.10
C GLY A 31 -35.33 19.29 4.85
N GLY A 32 -36.56 19.26 5.36
CA GLY A 32 -37.47 18.13 5.22
C GLY A 32 -38.38 18.22 3.99
N SER A 33 -38.72 17.02 3.47
CA SER A 33 -39.96 16.62 2.76
C SER A 33 -40.22 17.11 1.32
N PRO A 34 -41.11 16.46 0.52
CA PRO A 34 -41.76 15.14 0.68
C PRO A 34 -41.82 14.24 -0.61
N SER A 35 -42.18 12.98 -0.38
CA SER A 35 -42.88 11.92 -1.16
C SER A 35 -43.23 12.07 -2.66
N ALA A 36 -43.05 10.99 -3.43
CA ALA A 36 -44.06 10.37 -4.34
C ALA A 36 -43.60 8.94 -4.81
N PRO A 37 -44.42 8.09 -5.45
CA PRO A 37 -44.76 6.76 -4.94
C PRO A 37 -44.32 5.56 -5.81
N SER A 38 -44.56 4.38 -5.23
CA SER A 38 -44.47 3.02 -5.78
C SER A 38 -45.00 2.83 -7.20
N ALA A 39 -44.27 2.06 -8.00
CA ALA A 39 -44.82 1.25 -9.08
C ALA A 39 -44.55 -0.23 -8.79
N ALA A 40 -45.60 -0.91 -8.34
CA ALA A 40 -45.66 -2.35 -8.23
C ALA A 40 -45.98 -2.95 -9.61
N THR A 41 -45.15 -3.86 -10.11
CA THR A 41 -45.55 -4.80 -11.16
C THR A 41 -45.56 -6.21 -10.60
N LYS A 42 -46.75 -6.82 -10.73
CA LYS A 42 -47.16 -8.15 -10.28
C LYS A 42 -46.27 -9.27 -10.85
N PRO A 43 -46.18 -10.42 -10.15
CA PRO A 43 -45.50 -11.62 -10.61
C PRO A 43 -46.41 -12.43 -11.55
N SER A 44 -45.83 -13.02 -12.60
CA SER A 44 -46.47 -14.08 -13.37
C SER A 44 -45.97 -15.43 -12.89
N ALA A 45 -46.92 -16.31 -12.54
CA ALA A 45 -46.71 -17.62 -11.95
C ALA A 45 -46.69 -18.74 -13.00
N SER A 46 -45.79 -19.72 -12.76
CA SER A 46 -45.93 -21.19 -12.93
C SER A 46 -46.16 -21.77 -14.35
N ALA A 47 -45.62 -22.91 -14.80
CA ALA A 47 -44.71 -24.01 -14.39
C ALA A 47 -44.63 -24.98 -15.63
N PRO A 48 -44.05 -26.22 -15.64
CA PRO A 48 -43.34 -26.97 -14.60
C PRO A 48 -42.06 -27.75 -15.04
N ALA A 49 -41.32 -28.17 -13.98
CA ALA A 49 -40.60 -29.42 -13.77
C ALA A 49 -39.54 -29.95 -14.77
N GLY A 50 -38.28 -29.76 -14.40
CA GLY A 50 -37.18 -30.68 -14.70
C GLY A 50 -36.28 -30.75 -13.46
N GLY A 51 -36.46 -31.78 -12.64
CA GLY A 51 -35.80 -31.92 -11.34
C GLY A 51 -34.30 -32.20 -11.47
N SER A 52 -33.51 -31.48 -10.70
CA SER A 52 -32.20 -31.94 -10.23
C SER A 52 -32.04 -31.47 -8.79
N LYS A 53 -31.77 -32.44 -7.91
CA LYS A 53 -31.67 -32.31 -6.46
C LYS A 53 -30.65 -31.23 -6.09
N ALA A 54 -31.11 -30.21 -5.36
CA ALA A 54 -30.24 -29.33 -4.60
C ALA A 54 -30.17 -29.87 -3.17
N ASP A 55 -29.00 -30.35 -2.78
CA ASP A 55 -28.65 -30.56 -1.37
C ASP A 55 -28.61 -29.19 -0.66
N PRO A 56 -29.20 -29.05 0.54
CA PRO A 56 -29.08 -27.83 1.32
C PRO A 56 -27.83 -27.94 2.20
N SER A 57 -26.74 -27.30 1.78
CA SER A 57 -25.61 -27.08 2.68
C SER A 57 -24.82 -25.85 2.25
N GLY A 58 -24.62 -24.90 3.17
CA GLY A 58 -23.70 -23.78 2.96
C GLY A 58 -24.11 -22.50 3.66
N SER A 59 -23.93 -22.46 4.98
CA SER A 59 -23.80 -21.21 5.71
C SER A 59 -22.64 -20.38 5.15
N GLY A 60 -22.91 -19.12 4.82
CA GLY A 60 -22.02 -17.97 5.07
C GLY A 60 -20.63 -17.95 4.43
N GLY A 61 -20.47 -17.05 3.44
CA GLY A 61 -19.18 -16.56 2.97
C GLY A 61 -18.91 -16.94 1.52
N GLY A 62 -19.10 -16.00 0.60
CA GLY A 62 -18.64 -16.19 -0.78
C GLY A 62 -17.14 -16.47 -0.75
N GLU A 63 -16.75 -17.68 -1.14
CA GLU A 63 -15.37 -18.09 -1.28
C GLU A 63 -14.70 -17.13 -2.27
N LYS A 64 -13.70 -16.37 -1.81
CA LYS A 64 -12.97 -15.44 -2.67
C LYS A 64 -12.13 -16.28 -3.63
N ASP A 65 -12.60 -16.47 -4.85
CA ASP A 65 -11.89 -17.25 -5.86
C ASP A 65 -10.86 -16.38 -6.59
N CYS A 66 -9.71 -16.19 -5.97
CA CYS A 66 -8.57 -15.54 -6.61
C CYS A 66 -7.72 -16.55 -7.44
N GLY A 67 -8.09 -17.83 -7.50
CA GLY A 67 -7.27 -18.87 -8.12
C GLY A 67 -5.91 -19.07 -7.44
N LYS A 68 -4.83 -19.16 -8.22
CA LYS A 68 -3.46 -19.39 -7.71
C LYS A 68 -2.76 -18.05 -7.40
N PRO A 69 -2.11 -17.91 -6.23
CA PRO A 69 -1.41 -16.68 -5.89
C PRO A 69 -0.27 -16.36 -6.86
N PRO A 70 -0.08 -15.08 -7.23
CA PRO A 70 1.00 -14.66 -8.10
C PRO A 70 2.35 -14.94 -7.45
N THR A 71 3.22 -15.60 -8.20
CA THR A 71 4.60 -15.89 -7.78
C THR A 71 5.55 -14.90 -8.46
N PRO A 72 6.34 -14.12 -7.71
CA PRO A 72 7.34 -13.23 -8.28
C PRO A 72 8.39 -14.00 -9.11
N PRO A 73 9.01 -13.36 -10.13
CA PRO A 73 10.14 -13.95 -10.85
C PRO A 73 11.29 -14.32 -9.90
N ALA A 74 12.12 -15.28 -10.32
CA ALA A 74 13.29 -15.68 -9.54
C ALA A 74 14.22 -14.48 -9.25
N GLY A 75 14.66 -14.35 -8.00
CA GLY A 75 15.52 -13.25 -7.55
C GLY A 75 14.79 -11.93 -7.26
N VAL A 76 13.50 -11.82 -7.58
CA VAL A 76 12.67 -10.68 -7.22
C VAL A 76 11.98 -10.93 -5.88
N LYS A 77 12.04 -9.95 -4.98
CA LYS A 77 11.29 -9.92 -3.73
C LYS A 77 10.19 -8.88 -3.83
N ILE A 78 9.04 -9.15 -3.24
CA ILE A 78 8.01 -8.14 -3.02
C ILE A 78 8.10 -7.74 -1.55
N VAL A 79 8.18 -6.45 -1.29
CA VAL A 79 8.30 -5.90 0.06
C VAL A 79 7.28 -4.80 0.25
N GLN A 80 6.77 -4.65 1.47
CA GLN A 80 5.98 -3.49 1.86
C GLN A 80 6.84 -2.61 2.76
N VAL A 81 7.13 -1.40 2.30
CA VAL A 81 7.89 -0.43 3.08
C VAL A 81 7.00 0.08 4.20
N GLY A 82 7.46 -0.07 5.45
CA GLY A 82 6.77 0.41 6.64
C GLY A 82 7.43 1.63 7.26
N LEU A 83 8.70 1.89 6.94
CA LEU A 83 9.44 3.02 7.49
C LEU A 83 10.53 3.48 6.53
N HIS A 84 10.62 4.79 6.33
CA HIS A 84 11.70 5.43 5.59
C HIS A 84 12.58 6.18 6.59
N ARG A 85 13.87 5.82 6.68
CA ARG A 85 14.81 6.44 7.63
C ARG A 85 15.44 7.67 7.02
N ASP A 86 15.97 7.50 5.82
CA ASP A 86 16.61 8.54 5.01
C ASP A 86 16.72 8.05 3.55
N ALA A 87 17.30 8.88 2.67
CA ALA A 87 17.41 8.57 1.25
C ALA A 87 18.23 7.32 0.90
N SER A 88 18.98 6.77 1.85
CA SER A 88 19.81 5.58 1.68
C SER A 88 19.30 4.36 2.45
N VAL A 89 18.29 4.49 3.32
CA VAL A 89 17.82 3.39 4.17
C VAL A 89 16.32 3.43 4.37
N PHE A 90 15.68 2.28 4.19
CA PHE A 90 14.28 2.05 4.57
C PHE A 90 14.13 0.69 5.26
N GLU A 91 13.03 0.49 5.96
CA GLU A 91 12.65 -0.79 6.55
C GLU A 91 11.37 -1.30 5.89
N ALA A 92 11.40 -2.58 5.53
CA ALA A 92 10.28 -3.22 4.86
C ALA A 92 10.06 -4.65 5.34
N MET A 93 8.80 -5.06 5.34
CA MET A 93 8.39 -6.44 5.57
C MET A 93 8.38 -7.20 4.24
N ASP A 94 8.64 -8.50 4.27
CA ASP A 94 8.42 -9.34 3.08
C ASP A 94 6.91 -9.38 2.81
N ALA A 95 6.47 -9.03 1.60
CA ALA A 95 5.05 -8.93 1.29
C ALA A 95 4.52 -10.22 0.63
N LYS A 96 3.35 -10.67 1.07
CA LYS A 96 2.66 -11.86 0.57
C LYS A 96 1.34 -11.50 -0.11
N PRO A 97 0.95 -12.23 -1.17
CA PRO A 97 -0.34 -12.03 -1.80
C PRO A 97 -1.46 -12.52 -0.86
N VAL A 98 -2.46 -11.67 -0.66
CA VAL A 98 -3.66 -11.90 0.14
C VAL A 98 -4.86 -11.76 -0.79
N CYS A 99 -5.71 -12.78 -0.81
CA CYS A 99 -6.89 -12.81 -1.65
C CYS A 99 -7.99 -11.87 -1.10
N THR A 100 -8.39 -10.90 -1.91
CA THR A 100 -9.53 -10.01 -1.63
C THR A 100 -10.73 -10.39 -2.48
N SER A 101 -11.84 -9.68 -2.31
CA SER A 101 -13.01 -9.89 -3.17
C SER A 101 -12.79 -9.45 -4.62
N ASN A 102 -11.73 -8.68 -4.91
CA ASN A 102 -11.48 -8.12 -6.24
C ASN A 102 -10.26 -8.75 -6.92
N ASP A 103 -9.13 -8.90 -6.20
CA ASP A 103 -7.89 -9.53 -6.70
C ASP A 103 -6.91 -9.87 -5.54
N TRP A 104 -5.70 -10.31 -5.88
CA TRP A 104 -4.54 -10.54 -5.00
C TRP A 104 -3.80 -9.26 -4.65
N ILE A 105 -3.98 -8.73 -3.44
CA ILE A 105 -3.17 -7.59 -2.98
C ILE A 105 -2.00 -8.07 -2.14
N TYR A 106 -0.89 -7.33 -2.11
CA TYR A 106 0.28 -7.70 -1.32
C TYR A 106 0.28 -6.97 0.02
N HIS A 107 0.40 -7.73 1.11
CA HIS A 107 0.57 -7.20 2.46
C HIS A 107 1.89 -7.65 3.06
N GLY A 108 2.57 -6.74 3.73
CA GLY A 108 3.76 -7.02 4.51
C GLY A 108 3.44 -7.97 5.68
N GLU A 109 4.27 -8.99 5.83
CA GLU A 109 4.19 -9.95 6.93
C GLU A 109 5.55 -10.11 7.62
N GLY A 110 5.52 -10.38 8.93
CA GLY A 110 6.70 -10.60 9.75
C GLY A 110 7.39 -9.33 10.22
N GLU A 111 8.64 -9.46 10.66
CA GLU A 111 9.41 -8.34 11.20
C GLU A 111 10.01 -7.46 10.07
N PRO A 112 9.98 -6.13 10.22
CA PRO A 112 10.65 -5.23 9.29
C PRO A 112 12.16 -5.49 9.21
N LYS A 113 12.71 -5.45 7.99
CA LYS A 113 14.14 -5.59 7.71
C LYS A 113 14.66 -4.29 7.12
N GLY A 114 15.84 -3.85 7.57
CA GLY A 114 16.53 -2.71 6.99
C GLY A 114 17.14 -3.05 5.62
N TYR A 115 16.88 -2.21 4.64
CA TYR A 115 17.45 -2.29 3.30
C TYR A 115 18.24 -1.03 2.99
N LYS A 116 19.39 -1.20 2.33
CA LYS A 116 20.16 -0.08 1.78
C LYS A 116 19.69 0.23 0.37
N LEU A 117 19.47 1.50 0.11
CA LEU A 117 19.13 2.07 -1.18
C LEU A 117 20.36 2.84 -1.70
N PRO A 118 21.24 2.20 -2.48
CA PRO A 118 22.47 2.83 -2.95
C PRO A 118 22.17 3.91 -4.00
N ALA A 119 23.12 4.83 -4.22
CA ALA A 119 22.96 5.95 -5.13
C ALA A 119 22.71 5.55 -6.59
N ASP A 120 23.19 4.37 -6.99
CA ASP A 120 23.09 3.79 -8.32
C ASP A 120 21.90 2.82 -8.48
N VAL A 121 20.96 2.78 -7.51
CA VAL A 121 19.75 1.98 -7.62
C VAL A 121 18.96 2.35 -8.89
N LYS A 122 18.43 1.34 -9.58
CA LYS A 122 17.47 1.56 -10.66
C LYS A 122 16.06 1.63 -10.09
N GLY A 123 15.58 2.86 -9.89
CA GLY A 123 14.24 3.15 -9.39
C GLY A 123 13.22 3.28 -10.51
N GLU A 124 12.02 2.74 -10.31
CA GLU A 124 10.87 2.93 -11.20
C GLU A 124 9.61 3.18 -10.37
N LEU A 125 8.88 4.25 -10.66
CA LEU A 125 7.60 4.57 -10.03
C LEU A 125 6.43 4.30 -10.96
N ALA A 126 5.31 3.85 -10.42
CA ALA A 126 4.13 3.57 -11.20
C ALA A 126 3.43 4.89 -11.60
N THR A 127 3.01 4.96 -12.86
CA THR A 127 2.24 6.09 -13.42
C THR A 127 0.85 5.66 -13.90
N GLY A 128 0.48 4.42 -13.61
CA GLY A 128 -0.78 3.78 -13.96
C GLY A 128 -0.63 2.29 -14.23
N PRO A 129 -1.72 1.62 -14.68
CA PRO A 129 -1.71 0.19 -14.97
C PRO A 129 -0.60 -0.21 -15.94
N GLY A 130 0.37 -1.00 -15.45
CA GLY A 130 1.50 -1.50 -16.24
C GLY A 130 2.44 -0.43 -16.79
N LYS A 131 2.34 0.83 -16.32
CA LYS A 131 3.17 1.94 -16.77
C LYS A 131 4.10 2.40 -15.66
N PHE A 132 5.38 2.54 -16.00
CA PHE A 132 6.43 2.90 -15.06
C PHE A 132 7.31 3.99 -15.65
N GLN A 133 7.83 4.84 -14.78
CA GLN A 133 8.81 5.86 -15.14
C GLN A 133 10.09 5.67 -14.33
N PRO A 134 11.26 5.62 -14.98
CA PRO A 134 12.54 5.60 -14.27
C PRO A 134 12.74 6.87 -13.44
N VAL A 135 13.23 6.71 -12.22
CA VAL A 135 13.55 7.80 -11.31
C VAL A 135 14.91 7.55 -10.66
N ASN A 136 15.57 8.63 -10.23
CA ASN A 136 16.79 8.49 -9.44
C ASN A 136 16.45 8.15 -7.97
N ARG A 137 17.48 7.82 -7.19
CA ARG A 137 17.33 7.46 -5.76
C ARG A 137 16.61 8.53 -4.95
N ASP A 138 16.96 9.80 -5.14
CA ASP A 138 16.44 10.88 -4.30
C ASP A 138 14.95 11.14 -4.58
N GLU A 139 14.51 10.98 -5.83
CA GLU A 139 13.09 11.03 -6.20
C GLU A 139 12.32 9.80 -5.70
N LEU A 140 12.89 8.60 -5.84
CA LEU A 140 12.32 7.38 -5.27
C LEU A 140 12.15 7.49 -3.75
N SER A 141 13.18 7.97 -3.05
CA SER A 141 13.16 8.19 -1.60
C SER A 141 12.08 9.19 -1.18
N LYS A 142 11.99 10.34 -1.88
CA LYS A 142 10.95 11.35 -1.61
C LYS A 142 9.55 10.79 -1.84
N HIS A 143 9.36 9.97 -2.88
CA HIS A 143 8.08 9.31 -3.15
C HIS A 143 7.70 8.34 -2.01
N ILE A 144 8.61 7.46 -1.61
CA ILE A 144 8.40 6.53 -0.48
C ILE A 144 8.02 7.31 0.78
N ASP A 145 8.80 8.33 1.13
CA ASP A 145 8.55 9.17 2.30
C ASP A 145 7.20 9.89 2.22
N GLY A 146 6.90 10.50 1.08
CA GLY A 146 5.63 11.19 0.84
C GLY A 146 4.43 10.25 0.97
N CYS A 147 4.54 9.03 0.42
CA CYS A 147 3.47 8.04 0.51
C CYS A 147 3.28 7.46 1.91
N LEU A 148 4.35 7.27 2.69
CA LEU A 148 4.24 6.85 4.08
C LEU A 148 3.62 7.92 4.97
N ARG A 149 3.83 9.20 4.65
CA ARG A 149 3.27 10.34 5.38
C ARG A 149 1.92 10.82 4.84
N GLU A 150 1.39 10.17 3.80
CA GLU A 150 0.18 10.60 3.07
C GLU A 150 0.25 12.06 2.59
N ASP A 151 1.46 12.53 2.25
CA ASP A 151 1.74 13.90 1.83
C ASP A 151 1.73 14.02 0.30
N TYR A 152 0.53 14.21 -0.25
CA TYR A 152 0.33 14.40 -1.69
C TYR A 152 0.85 15.73 -2.24
N ASN A 153 1.40 16.61 -1.38
CA ASN A 153 2.18 17.75 -1.86
C ASN A 153 3.58 17.34 -2.30
N VAL A 154 4.11 16.23 -1.77
CA VAL A 154 5.41 15.66 -2.16
C VAL A 154 5.22 14.69 -3.32
N VAL A 155 4.19 13.85 -3.27
CA VAL A 155 3.86 12.90 -4.34
C VAL A 155 3.14 13.63 -5.47
N LYS A 156 3.92 14.14 -6.42
CA LYS A 156 3.40 14.88 -7.57
C LYS A 156 2.95 13.94 -8.68
N GLN A 157 1.93 14.37 -9.43
CA GLN A 157 1.59 13.77 -10.71
C GLN A 157 2.83 13.69 -11.62
N PRO A 158 3.01 12.59 -12.36
CA PRO A 158 2.04 11.52 -12.63
C PRO A 158 2.02 10.37 -11.60
N TYR A 159 2.73 10.50 -10.47
CA TYR A 159 2.86 9.43 -9.48
C TYR A 159 1.66 9.37 -8.52
N SER A 160 1.47 8.21 -7.88
CA SER A 160 0.45 7.98 -6.85
C SER A 160 0.94 6.90 -5.89
N CYS A 161 0.35 6.84 -4.70
CA CYS A 161 0.77 5.88 -3.68
C CYS A 161 0.02 4.56 -3.80
N TYR A 162 0.73 3.48 -4.08
CA TYR A 162 0.14 2.14 -4.26
C TYR A 162 0.50 1.21 -3.09
N GLY A 163 0.05 1.56 -1.89
CA GLY A 163 0.18 0.71 -0.69
C GLY A 163 1.61 0.53 -0.15
N ASN A 164 2.56 1.33 -0.65
CA ASN A 164 3.98 1.24 -0.32
C ASN A 164 4.59 -0.14 -0.60
N VAL A 165 4.07 -0.82 -1.63
CA VAL A 165 4.55 -2.14 -2.07
C VAL A 165 5.51 -1.99 -3.24
N TYR A 166 6.67 -2.62 -3.14
CA TYR A 166 7.73 -2.54 -4.14
C TYR A 166 8.25 -3.93 -4.49
N GLU A 167 8.61 -4.09 -5.75
CA GLU A 167 9.43 -5.19 -6.25
C GLU A 167 10.89 -4.78 -6.16
N ILE A 168 11.71 -5.58 -5.49
CA ILE A 168 13.15 -5.32 -5.35
C ILE A 168 13.97 -6.51 -5.83
N THR A 169 15.16 -6.22 -6.33
CA THR A 169 16.26 -7.20 -6.46
C THR A 169 17.42 -6.73 -5.60
N LEU A 170 18.24 -7.68 -5.15
CA LEU A 170 19.41 -7.39 -4.33
C LEU A 170 20.69 -7.68 -5.12
N ASN A 171 21.70 -6.82 -4.97
CA ASN A 171 23.03 -7.07 -5.51
C ASN A 171 23.79 -8.10 -4.65
N SER A 172 25.02 -8.42 -5.03
CA SER A 172 25.89 -9.37 -4.31
C SER A 172 26.26 -8.95 -2.87
N LYS A 173 26.04 -7.67 -2.51
CA LYS A 173 26.24 -7.15 -1.15
C LYS A 173 24.95 -7.16 -0.31
N GLY A 174 23.83 -7.61 -0.89
CA GLY A 174 22.52 -7.57 -0.25
C GLY A 174 21.87 -6.18 -0.25
N GLU A 175 22.38 -5.23 -1.04
CA GLU A 175 21.80 -3.89 -1.19
C GLU A 175 20.83 -3.87 -2.36
N VAL A 176 19.87 -2.94 -2.36
CA VAL A 176 18.84 -2.88 -3.41
C VAL A 176 19.47 -2.50 -4.74
N GLN A 177 19.34 -3.37 -5.74
CA GLN A 177 19.84 -3.15 -7.10
C GLN A 177 18.78 -2.49 -7.98
N THR A 178 17.55 -2.99 -7.91
CA THR A 178 16.39 -2.41 -8.58
C THR A 178 15.26 -2.26 -7.56
N MET A 179 14.46 -1.21 -7.70
CA MET A 179 13.27 -1.00 -6.90
C MET A 179 12.17 -0.42 -7.78
N ARG A 180 11.09 -1.17 -7.96
CA ARG A 180 9.94 -0.76 -8.76
C ARG A 180 8.70 -0.74 -7.90
N GLU A 181 7.99 0.37 -7.87
CA GLU A 181 6.69 0.44 -7.21
C GLU A 181 5.71 -0.51 -7.89
N ARG A 182 4.99 -1.30 -7.10
CA ARG A 182 3.97 -2.20 -7.64
C ARG A 182 2.65 -1.45 -7.74
N TRP A 183 2.18 -1.23 -8.96
CA TRP A 183 0.79 -0.87 -9.19
C TRP A 183 -0.09 -2.03 -8.69
N SER A 184 -1.12 -1.75 -7.90
CA SER A 184 -2.03 -2.76 -7.35
C SER A 184 -2.46 -3.70 -8.47
N VAL A 185 -2.22 -5.02 -8.31
CA VAL A 185 -2.91 -6.00 -9.14
C VAL A 185 -4.33 -6.14 -8.61
#